data_AF-A0A937WUH6-F1
#
_entry.id   AF-A0A937WUH6-F1
#
_cell.length_a   1.000
_cell.length_b   1.000
_cell.length_c   1.000
_cell.angle_alpha   90.00
_cell.angle_beta   90.00
_cell.angle_gamma   90.00
#
_symmetry.space_group_name_H-M   'P 1'
#
loop_
_entity.id
_entity.type
_entity.pdbx_description
1 polymer ?
#
loop_
_entity_poly.entity_id
_entity_poly.type
_entity_poly.pdbx_seq_one_letter_code
_entity_poly.pdbx_strand_id
1 'polypeptide(L)'
;MEDANSDLKAGVREKTQETRRLAAQHAVTRILAEATTVDQAAAHVLTTLRDTLDCSFGALWQTDRYAPVLRCVAVCHGASPELERFAAQYRGMTYESGIGIPGKVWATRQEVIDLSETGYMTESGVYPLRGIAFPIIVGDAVSGVLELCDKQLPQPNDSEIQMLRVIAAQLGLFFERERLEEQVLHSQKMEAIGRLDGGIAHDFNNLLTSIVGYAHLIEKRLPEDSPLQRNALQIQKTGHRAAAMIQQLLAFSRRQVLKADILLVNEVFTFGQPSRTSSSGQHQGRVQLGRPFGSHFRRSDPVGAGHHELGGQRARRHAFGGGASLRNLQGGDGRTADA
;
A
#
# COMPACT_ATOMS: atom_id res chain seq x y z
N MET A 1 -0.21 -20.89 -55.14
CA MET A 1 0.70 -21.49 -54.14
C MET A 1 1.16 -20.49 -53.10
N GLU A 2 1.28 -19.20 -53.43
CA GLU A 2 1.67 -18.14 -52.49
C GLU A 2 0.63 -17.90 -51.38
N ASP A 3 -0.66 -17.87 -51.73
CA ASP A 3 -1.77 -17.67 -50.75
C ASP A 3 -1.85 -18.79 -49.71
N ALA A 4 -1.77 -20.05 -50.14
CA ALA A 4 -1.81 -21.21 -49.23
C ALA A 4 -0.62 -21.26 -48.25
N ASN A 5 0.53 -20.68 -48.61
CA ASN A 5 1.71 -20.61 -47.73
C ASN A 5 1.61 -19.43 -46.75
N SER A 6 0.90 -18.36 -47.13
CA SER A 6 0.58 -17.24 -46.25
C SER A 6 -0.41 -17.66 -45.15
N ASP A 7 -1.49 -18.35 -45.53
CA ASP A 7 -2.53 -18.81 -44.59
C ASP A 7 -1.99 -19.84 -43.59
N LEU A 8 -1.14 -20.77 -44.05
CA LEU A 8 -0.50 -21.74 -43.16
C LEU A 8 0.47 -21.07 -42.16
N LYS A 9 1.23 -20.05 -42.60
CA LYS A 9 2.11 -19.28 -41.72
C LYS A 9 1.34 -18.44 -40.70
N ALA A 10 0.18 -17.90 -41.07
CA ALA A 10 -0.69 -17.16 -40.16
C ALA A 10 -1.26 -18.08 -39.07
N GLY A 11 -1.81 -19.24 -39.45
CA GLY A 11 -2.35 -20.21 -38.48
C GLY A 11 -1.30 -20.79 -37.53
N VAL A 12 -0.06 -21.04 -38.00
CA VAL A 12 1.05 -21.47 -37.13
C VAL A 12 1.46 -20.38 -36.14
N ARG A 13 1.51 -19.10 -36.56
CA ARG A 13 1.82 -17.98 -35.67
C ARG A 13 0.75 -17.80 -34.60
N GLU A 14 -0.52 -17.82 -34.98
CA GLU A 14 -1.66 -17.70 -34.07
C GLU A 14 -1.63 -18.83 -33.03
N LYS A 15 -1.45 -20.08 -33.46
CA LYS A 15 -1.39 -21.22 -32.53
C LYS A 15 -0.19 -21.17 -31.59
N THR A 16 0.96 -20.73 -32.08
CA THR A 16 2.17 -20.56 -31.26
C THR A 16 1.95 -19.48 -30.21
N GLN A 17 1.29 -18.38 -30.57
CA GLN A 17 0.98 -17.28 -29.67
C GLN A 17 -0.02 -17.68 -28.58
N GLU A 18 -1.09 -18.39 -28.93
CA GLU A 18 -2.03 -18.96 -27.95
C GLU A 18 -1.34 -19.88 -26.95
N THR A 19 -0.46 -20.74 -27.44
CA THR A 19 0.26 -21.72 -26.61
C THR A 19 1.20 -21.02 -25.64
N ARG A 20 1.94 -19.99 -26.10
CA ARG A 20 2.80 -19.17 -25.24
C ARG A 20 2.00 -18.43 -24.18
N ARG A 21 0.85 -17.83 -24.56
CA ARG A 21 -0.04 -17.14 -23.64
C ARG A 21 -0.53 -18.05 -22.52
N LEU A 22 -1.03 -19.23 -22.88
CA LEU A 22 -1.56 -20.19 -21.92
C LEU A 22 -0.45 -20.73 -21.00
N ALA A 23 0.74 -20.99 -21.56
CA ALA A 23 1.90 -21.43 -20.78
C ALA A 23 2.32 -20.40 -19.73
N ALA A 24 2.37 -19.11 -20.09
CA ALA A 24 2.72 -18.04 -19.15
C ALA A 24 1.69 -17.90 -18.03
N GLN A 25 0.39 -17.94 -18.35
CA GLN A 25 -0.68 -17.91 -17.34
C GLN A 25 -0.61 -19.11 -16.38
N HIS A 26 -0.38 -20.31 -16.89
CA HIS A 26 -0.21 -21.50 -16.03
C HIS A 26 1.04 -21.42 -15.16
N ALA A 27 2.17 -20.95 -15.71
CA ALA A 27 3.39 -20.77 -14.95
C ALA A 27 3.21 -19.77 -13.80
N VAL A 28 2.61 -18.61 -14.07
CA VAL A 28 2.29 -17.60 -13.05
C VAL A 28 1.33 -18.16 -12.00
N THR A 29 0.28 -18.87 -12.41
CA THR A 29 -0.68 -19.48 -11.48
C THR A 29 0.02 -20.43 -10.51
N ARG A 30 0.94 -21.28 -11.03
CA ARG A 30 1.73 -22.20 -10.20
C ARG A 30 2.65 -21.45 -9.24
N ILE A 31 3.37 -20.42 -9.74
CA ILE A 31 4.24 -19.59 -8.91
C ILE A 31 3.47 -18.98 -7.74
N LEU A 32 2.29 -18.40 -7.99
CA LEU A 32 1.47 -17.78 -6.95
C LEU A 32 0.85 -18.79 -5.98
N ALA A 33 0.62 -20.02 -6.43
CA ALA A 33 0.13 -21.10 -5.57
C ALA A 33 1.22 -21.63 -4.62
N GLU A 34 2.47 -21.68 -5.08
CA GLU A 34 3.60 -22.26 -4.33
C GLU A 34 4.37 -21.23 -3.49
N ALA A 35 4.29 -19.94 -3.84
CA ALA A 35 5.00 -18.89 -3.14
C ALA A 35 4.46 -18.66 -1.72
N THR A 36 5.39 -18.49 -0.78
CA THR A 36 5.12 -18.24 0.64
C THR A 36 5.28 -16.77 1.04
N THR A 37 5.76 -15.93 0.11
CA THR A 37 5.95 -14.49 0.32
C THR A 37 5.70 -13.71 -0.96
N VAL A 38 5.29 -12.45 -0.82
CA VAL A 38 5.10 -11.51 -1.92
C VAL A 38 6.40 -11.28 -2.70
N ASP A 39 7.53 -11.09 -2.02
CA ASP A 39 8.81 -10.82 -2.70
C ASP A 39 9.23 -11.97 -3.63
N GLN A 40 9.10 -13.21 -3.16
CA GLN A 40 9.43 -14.40 -3.94
C GLN A 40 8.48 -14.57 -5.13
N ALA A 41 7.17 -14.45 -4.91
CA ALA A 41 6.17 -14.53 -5.96
C ALA A 41 6.42 -13.46 -7.04
N ALA A 42 6.60 -12.22 -6.60
CA ALA A 42 6.82 -11.06 -7.46
C ALA A 42 8.06 -11.24 -8.36
N ALA A 43 9.20 -11.67 -7.79
CA ALA A 43 10.42 -11.90 -8.55
C ALA A 43 10.25 -12.98 -9.62
N HIS A 44 9.61 -14.10 -9.28
CA HIS A 44 9.38 -15.21 -10.23
C HIS A 44 8.36 -14.86 -11.31
N VAL A 45 7.28 -14.15 -10.97
CA VAL A 45 6.29 -13.68 -11.96
C VAL A 45 6.92 -12.70 -12.93
N LEU A 46 7.68 -11.71 -12.43
CA LEU A 46 8.39 -10.76 -13.27
C LEU A 46 9.39 -11.44 -14.20
N THR A 47 10.13 -12.45 -13.71
CA THR A 47 11.06 -13.22 -14.54
C THR A 47 10.32 -14.00 -15.64
N THR A 48 9.20 -14.63 -15.29
CA THR A 48 8.37 -15.38 -16.25
C THR A 48 7.80 -14.45 -17.34
N LEU A 49 7.29 -13.29 -16.95
CA LEU A 49 6.78 -12.27 -17.88
C LEU A 49 7.87 -11.74 -18.79
N ARG A 50 9.05 -11.46 -18.23
CA ARG A 50 10.23 -11.01 -18.97
C ARG A 50 10.59 -12.00 -20.07
N ASP A 51 10.71 -13.28 -19.73
CA ASP A 51 11.11 -14.32 -20.67
C ASP A 51 10.01 -14.61 -21.71
N THR A 52 8.73 -14.39 -21.34
CA THR A 52 7.59 -14.58 -22.26
C THR A 52 7.47 -13.45 -23.27
N LEU A 53 7.69 -12.20 -22.83
CA LEU A 53 7.51 -10.99 -23.63
C LEU A 53 8.81 -10.43 -24.21
N ASP A 54 9.93 -11.10 -23.93
CA ASP A 54 11.29 -10.71 -24.34
C ASP A 54 11.62 -9.25 -23.98
N CYS A 55 11.19 -8.80 -22.80
CA CYS A 55 11.48 -7.45 -22.32
C CYS A 55 12.77 -7.43 -21.47
N SER A 56 13.47 -6.30 -21.46
CA SER A 56 14.75 -6.18 -20.74
C SER A 56 14.58 -5.85 -19.25
N PHE A 57 13.42 -5.33 -18.86
CA PHE A 57 13.19 -4.84 -17.50
C PHE A 57 11.73 -4.99 -17.09
N GLY A 58 11.48 -5.22 -15.80
CA GLY A 58 10.15 -5.23 -15.23
C GLY A 58 10.18 -4.92 -13.73
N ALA A 59 9.14 -4.25 -13.24
CA ALA A 59 8.99 -3.90 -11.84
C ALA A 59 7.57 -4.20 -11.36
N LEU A 60 7.48 -4.59 -10.09
CA LEU A 60 6.21 -4.78 -9.41
C LEU A 60 6.13 -3.80 -8.25
N TRP A 61 5.08 -2.99 -8.27
CA TRP A 61 4.79 -1.97 -7.28
C TRP A 61 3.60 -2.40 -6.44
N GLN A 62 3.63 -2.09 -5.15
CA GLN A 62 2.50 -2.31 -4.23
C GLN A 62 2.22 -1.04 -3.44
N THR A 63 0.94 -0.77 -3.17
CA THR A 63 0.57 0.35 -2.31
C THR A 63 1.00 0.10 -0.87
N ASP A 64 1.64 1.09 -0.26
CA ASP A 64 1.97 1.06 1.16
C ASP A 64 0.69 1.18 2.02
N ARG A 65 0.65 0.46 3.13
CA ARG A 65 -0.51 0.41 4.04
C ARG A 65 -0.60 1.62 4.99
N TYR A 66 0.53 2.28 5.23
CA TYR A 66 0.72 3.36 6.20
C TYR A 66 1.01 4.71 5.53
N ALA A 67 1.42 4.72 4.26
CA ALA A 67 1.72 5.92 3.50
C ALA A 67 1.02 5.90 2.13
N PRO A 68 0.58 7.05 1.60
CA PRO A 68 -0.06 7.15 0.28
C PRO A 68 0.99 7.11 -0.84
N VAL A 69 1.79 6.05 -0.87
CA VAL A 69 2.85 5.83 -1.87
C VAL A 69 2.82 4.40 -2.39
N LEU A 70 3.24 4.23 -3.64
CA LEU A 70 3.65 2.93 -4.19
C LEU A 70 5.09 2.65 -3.79
N ARG A 71 5.38 1.42 -3.36
CA ARG A 71 6.73 0.91 -3.14
C ARG A 71 7.08 -0.16 -4.14
N CYS A 72 8.33 -0.17 -4.57
CA CYS A 72 8.86 -1.24 -5.40
C CYS A 72 9.06 -2.50 -4.54
N VAL A 73 8.39 -3.59 -4.90
CA VAL A 73 8.48 -4.88 -4.20
C VAL A 73 9.45 -5.82 -4.89
N ALA A 74 9.45 -5.82 -6.23
CA ALA A 74 10.39 -6.61 -7.00
C ALA A 74 10.77 -5.92 -8.30
N VAL A 75 11.96 -6.29 -8.80
CA VAL A 75 12.48 -5.87 -10.10
C VAL A 75 13.16 -7.07 -10.76
N CYS A 76 12.88 -7.28 -12.05
CA CYS A 76 13.63 -8.16 -12.93
C CYS A 76 14.35 -7.35 -14.01
N HIS A 77 15.50 -7.85 -14.46
CA HIS A 77 16.27 -7.22 -15.54
C HIS A 77 17.05 -8.27 -16.36
N GLY A 78 17.43 -7.91 -17.57
CA GLY A 78 18.36 -8.69 -18.41
C GLY A 78 19.80 -8.64 -17.90
N ALA A 79 20.69 -9.45 -18.49
CA ALA A 79 22.11 -9.54 -18.11
C ALA A 79 22.93 -8.35 -18.66
N SER A 80 22.73 -7.15 -18.10
CA SER A 80 23.54 -5.95 -18.36
C SER A 80 23.94 -5.28 -17.05
N PRO A 81 25.23 -4.93 -16.87
CA PRO A 81 25.70 -4.21 -15.67
C PRO A 81 24.99 -2.86 -15.45
N GLU A 82 24.59 -2.18 -16.54
CA GLU A 82 23.82 -0.94 -16.47
C GLU A 82 22.42 -1.18 -15.91
N LEU A 83 21.74 -2.24 -16.37
CA LEU A 83 20.41 -2.60 -15.88
C LEU A 83 20.44 -3.12 -14.44
N GLU A 84 21.52 -3.76 -14.00
CA GLU A 84 21.70 -4.20 -12.61
C GLU A 84 21.79 -3.01 -11.66
N ARG A 85 22.63 -2.01 -11.98
CA ARG A 85 22.73 -0.77 -11.19
C ARG A 85 21.40 -0.02 -11.19
N PHE A 86 20.74 0.06 -12.35
CA PHE A 86 19.43 0.67 -12.48
C PHE A 86 18.40 -0.04 -11.59
N ALA A 87 18.33 -1.37 -11.62
CA ALA A 87 17.41 -2.16 -10.79
C ALA A 87 17.65 -1.95 -9.29
N ALA A 88 18.91 -1.85 -8.85
CA ALA A 88 19.25 -1.58 -7.45
C ALA A 88 18.72 -0.21 -6.98
N GLN A 89 18.85 0.82 -7.82
CA GLN A 89 18.29 2.15 -7.55
C GLN A 89 16.76 2.13 -7.54
N TYR A 90 16.17 1.41 -8.50
CA TYR A 90 14.72 1.32 -8.70
C TYR A 90 13.99 0.68 -7.51
N ARG A 91 14.59 -0.34 -6.88
CA ARG A 91 14.05 -0.98 -5.66
C ARG A 91 13.86 -0.01 -4.49
N GLY A 92 14.65 1.06 -4.41
CA GLY A 92 14.55 2.06 -3.34
C GLY A 92 13.54 3.18 -3.60
N MET A 93 12.90 3.21 -4.77
CA MET A 93 12.01 4.31 -5.17
C MET A 93 10.60 4.15 -4.63
N THR A 94 9.92 5.29 -4.49
CA THR A 94 8.50 5.37 -4.17
C THR A 94 7.81 6.35 -5.11
N TYR A 95 6.56 6.05 -5.48
CA TYR A 95 5.75 6.94 -6.33
C TYR A 95 4.50 7.42 -5.59
N GLU A 96 4.23 8.72 -5.70
CA GLU A 96 2.93 9.30 -5.32
C GLU A 96 1.90 9.08 -6.44
N SER A 97 0.62 9.18 -6.09
CA SER A 97 -0.46 9.08 -7.08
C SER A 97 -0.34 10.17 -8.15
N GLY A 98 -0.47 9.78 -9.42
CA GLY A 98 -0.34 10.64 -10.59
C GLY A 98 1.10 10.94 -11.05
N ILE A 99 2.12 10.54 -10.28
CA ILE A 99 3.53 10.83 -10.59
C ILE A 99 4.23 9.63 -11.23
N GLY A 100 4.88 9.84 -12.37
CA GLY A 100 5.53 8.76 -13.13
C GLY A 100 4.52 7.78 -13.77
N ILE A 101 5.01 6.79 -14.51
CA ILE A 101 4.14 5.76 -15.10
C ILE A 101 3.38 4.99 -14.00
N PRO A 102 4.03 4.48 -12.93
CA PRO A 102 3.32 3.77 -11.88
C PRO A 102 2.27 4.61 -11.17
N GLY A 103 2.58 5.88 -10.85
CA GLY A 103 1.61 6.78 -10.21
C GLY A 103 0.44 7.16 -11.12
N LYS A 104 0.65 7.33 -12.44
CA LYS A 104 -0.44 7.56 -13.41
C LYS A 104 -1.40 6.38 -13.46
N VAL A 105 -0.90 5.14 -13.56
CA VAL A 105 -1.74 3.93 -13.50
C VAL A 105 -2.51 3.88 -12.19
N TRP A 106 -1.85 4.23 -11.08
CA TRP A 106 -2.51 4.27 -9.78
C TRP A 106 -3.66 5.28 -9.72
N ALA A 107 -3.46 6.49 -10.24
CA ALA A 107 -4.48 7.54 -10.23
C ALA A 107 -5.65 7.24 -11.18
N THR A 108 -5.35 6.72 -12.37
CA THR A 108 -6.35 6.51 -13.43
C THR A 108 -7.05 5.17 -13.36
N ARG A 109 -6.45 4.18 -12.69
CA ARG A 109 -6.90 2.77 -12.67
C ARG A 109 -6.95 2.12 -14.06
N GLN A 110 -6.25 2.72 -15.04
CA GLN A 110 -6.19 2.24 -16.41
C GLN A 110 -4.76 1.81 -16.71
N GLU A 111 -4.62 0.80 -17.57
CA GLU A 111 -3.32 0.49 -18.14
C GLU A 111 -2.79 1.69 -18.92
N VAL A 112 -1.50 1.92 -18.75
CA VAL A 112 -0.77 2.96 -19.46
C VAL A 112 0.15 2.25 -20.42
N ILE A 113 -0.17 2.34 -21.71
CA ILE A 113 0.68 1.90 -22.82
C ILE A 113 1.36 3.16 -23.33
N ASP A 114 2.28 3.69 -22.53
CA ASP A 114 2.95 4.95 -22.80
C ASP A 114 4.35 4.68 -23.36
N LEU A 115 4.40 4.74 -24.69
CA LEU A 115 5.60 4.60 -25.49
C LEU A 115 6.33 5.95 -25.67
N SER A 116 5.87 7.02 -25.01
CA SER A 116 6.58 8.29 -24.98
C SER A 116 7.78 8.18 -24.05
N GLU A 117 8.89 8.81 -24.41
CA GLU A 117 10.16 8.79 -23.68
C GLU A 117 10.00 9.32 -22.24
N THR A 118 9.49 8.51 -21.31
CA THR A 118 9.71 8.74 -19.89
C THR A 118 11.14 8.32 -19.64
N GLY A 119 12.04 9.28 -19.80
CA GLY A 119 13.43 9.05 -19.53
C GLY A 119 13.65 8.64 -18.09
N TYR A 120 13.99 7.38 -17.85
CA TYR A 120 14.40 6.94 -16.53
C TYR A 120 15.81 7.45 -16.30
N MET A 121 15.96 8.40 -15.38
CA MET A 121 17.25 9.02 -15.09
C MET A 121 18.17 8.01 -14.40
N THR A 122 19.27 7.68 -15.07
CA THR A 122 20.43 7.00 -14.49
C THR A 122 21.52 8.03 -14.16
N GLU A 123 22.54 7.64 -13.40
CA GLU A 123 23.74 8.46 -13.20
C GLU A 123 24.45 8.80 -14.53
N SER A 124 24.22 8.02 -15.59
CA SER A 124 24.78 8.21 -16.93
C SER A 124 23.86 8.96 -17.90
N GLY A 125 22.67 9.40 -17.47
CA GLY A 125 21.68 10.12 -18.28
C GLY A 125 20.31 9.45 -18.37
N VAL A 126 19.45 9.96 -19.24
CA VAL A 126 18.11 9.41 -19.54
C VAL A 126 18.26 8.06 -20.24
N TYR A 127 17.75 6.98 -19.63
CA TYR A 127 17.57 5.70 -20.31
C TYR A 127 16.19 5.72 -20.99
N PRO A 128 16.12 5.74 -22.33
CA PRO A 128 14.85 5.69 -23.04
C PRO A 128 14.31 4.26 -22.92
N LEU A 129 13.31 4.09 -22.06
CA LEU A 129 12.53 2.86 -22.00
C LEU A 129 11.10 3.19 -22.39
N ARG A 130 10.54 2.33 -23.23
CA ARG A 130 9.12 2.28 -23.51
C ARG A 130 8.50 1.37 -22.47
N GLY A 131 7.52 1.88 -21.73
CA GLY A 131 6.89 1.17 -20.64
C GLY A 131 5.45 0.80 -20.96
N ILE A 132 5.06 -0.40 -20.58
CA ILE A 132 3.65 -0.75 -20.38
C ILE A 132 3.43 -1.01 -18.91
N ALA A 133 2.35 -0.46 -18.37
CA ALA A 133 2.02 -0.63 -16.98
C ALA A 133 0.54 -0.93 -16.78
N PHE A 134 0.26 -1.91 -15.93
CA PHE A 134 -1.07 -2.45 -15.68
C PHE A 134 -1.44 -2.31 -14.21
N PRO A 135 -2.66 -1.85 -13.90
CA PRO A 135 -3.13 -1.77 -12.52
C PRO A 135 -3.39 -3.18 -11.99
N ILE A 136 -2.96 -3.44 -10.76
CA ILE A 136 -3.33 -4.62 -9.99
C ILE A 136 -4.48 -4.21 -9.09
N ILE A 137 -5.68 -4.66 -9.43
CA ILE A 137 -6.92 -4.20 -8.79
C ILE A 137 -7.44 -5.28 -7.84
N VAL A 138 -7.80 -4.84 -6.63
CA VAL A 138 -8.50 -5.66 -5.63
C VAL A 138 -9.74 -4.88 -5.18
N GLY A 139 -10.92 -5.43 -5.44
CA GLY A 139 -12.17 -4.71 -5.28
C GLY A 139 -12.21 -3.49 -6.21
N ASP A 140 -12.31 -2.29 -5.64
CA ASP A 140 -12.30 -1.02 -6.39
C ASP A 140 -11.02 -0.18 -6.15
N ALA A 141 -10.02 -0.79 -5.52
CA ALA A 141 -8.74 -0.15 -5.22
C ALA A 141 -7.60 -0.76 -6.05
N VAL A 142 -6.67 0.09 -6.46
CA VAL A 142 -5.39 -0.36 -7.03
C VAL A 142 -4.50 -0.76 -5.86
N SER A 143 -4.23 -2.06 -5.73
CA SER A 143 -3.36 -2.65 -4.72
C SER A 143 -1.88 -2.65 -5.17
N GLY A 144 -1.65 -2.50 -6.47
CA GLY A 144 -0.30 -2.41 -7.03
C GLY A 144 -0.27 -2.06 -8.51
N VAL A 145 0.93 -2.02 -9.08
CA VAL A 145 1.15 -1.77 -10.51
C VAL A 145 2.20 -2.74 -11.02
N LEU A 146 1.90 -3.43 -12.12
CA LEU A 146 2.86 -4.21 -12.88
C LEU A 146 3.42 -3.33 -13.99
N GLU A 147 4.73 -3.14 -14.04
CA GLU A 147 5.42 -2.33 -15.04
C GLU A 147 6.41 -3.21 -15.82
N LEU A 148 6.38 -3.15 -17.14
CA LEU A 148 7.31 -3.84 -18.02
C LEU A 148 7.89 -2.84 -19.01
N CYS A 149 9.21 -2.85 -19.16
CA CYS A 149 9.94 -1.84 -19.91
C CYS A 149 11.00 -2.47 -20.83
N ASP A 150 11.13 -1.92 -22.03
CA ASP A 150 12.21 -2.26 -22.95
C ASP A 150 12.62 -1.05 -23.80
N LYS A 151 13.85 -1.04 -24.33
CA LYS A 151 14.33 -0.01 -25.26
C LYS A 151 13.49 0.01 -26.55
N GLN A 152 13.11 -1.16 -27.02
CA GLN A 152 12.30 -1.37 -28.22
C GLN A 152 11.13 -2.28 -27.89
N LEU A 153 10.33 -1.90 -26.90
CA LEU A 153 9.11 -2.63 -26.60
C LEU A 153 8.18 -2.57 -27.82
N PRO A 154 7.85 -3.71 -28.47
CA PRO A 154 6.84 -3.75 -29.51
C PRO A 154 5.50 -3.32 -28.93
N GLN A 155 4.58 -2.81 -29.76
CA GLN A 155 3.21 -2.62 -29.29
C GLN A 155 2.64 -3.99 -28.93
N PRO A 156 2.23 -4.21 -27.67
CA PRO A 156 1.65 -5.48 -27.30
C PRO A 156 0.33 -5.65 -28.06
N ASN A 157 0.12 -6.83 -28.62
CA ASN A 157 -1.15 -7.16 -29.26
C ASN A 157 -2.25 -7.42 -28.22
N ASP A 158 -3.50 -7.50 -28.65
CA ASP A 158 -4.66 -7.69 -27.76
C ASP A 158 -4.53 -8.96 -26.88
N SER A 159 -3.92 -10.02 -27.42
CA SER A 159 -3.70 -11.28 -26.71
C SER A 159 -2.71 -11.13 -25.55
N GLU A 160 -1.64 -10.36 -25.76
CA GLU A 160 -0.64 -10.02 -24.72
C GLU A 160 -1.22 -9.06 -23.68
N ILE A 161 -1.97 -8.05 -24.10
CA ILE A 161 -2.68 -7.13 -23.19
C ILE A 161 -3.63 -7.91 -22.30
N GLN A 162 -4.42 -8.83 -22.88
CA GLN A 162 -5.35 -9.65 -22.11
C GLN A 162 -4.61 -10.62 -21.17
N MET A 163 -3.48 -11.18 -21.59
CA MET A 163 -2.64 -12.00 -20.74
C MET A 163 -2.14 -11.22 -19.52
N LEU A 164 -1.61 -10.02 -19.73
CA LEU A 164 -1.09 -9.15 -18.68
C LEU A 164 -2.20 -8.72 -17.70
N ARG A 165 -3.39 -8.39 -18.19
CA ARG A 165 -4.56 -8.11 -17.34
C ARG A 165 -4.91 -9.29 -16.45
N VAL A 166 -4.92 -10.51 -17.00
CA VAL A 166 -5.20 -11.73 -16.22
C VAL A 166 -4.12 -11.95 -15.16
N ILE A 167 -2.84 -11.78 -15.51
CA ILE A 167 -1.73 -11.94 -14.57
C ILE A 167 -1.77 -10.86 -13.47
N ALA A 168 -2.08 -9.61 -13.82
CA ALA A 168 -2.28 -8.53 -12.85
C ALA A 168 -3.42 -8.85 -11.88
N ALA A 169 -4.55 -9.40 -12.37
CA ALA A 169 -5.64 -9.83 -11.51
C ALA A 169 -5.24 -10.98 -10.57
N GLN A 170 -4.46 -11.96 -11.06
CA GLN A 170 -3.93 -13.06 -10.22
C GLN A 170 -2.99 -12.55 -9.13
N LEU A 171 -2.11 -11.60 -9.46
CA LEU A 171 -1.28 -10.91 -8.47
C LEU A 171 -2.12 -10.18 -7.43
N GLY A 172 -3.22 -9.54 -7.84
CA GLY A 172 -4.16 -8.89 -6.92
C GLY A 172 -4.78 -9.86 -5.92
N LEU A 173 -5.25 -11.02 -6.40
CA LEU A 173 -5.76 -12.09 -5.53
C LEU A 173 -4.70 -12.60 -4.56
N PHE A 174 -3.45 -12.75 -5.01
CA PHE A 174 -2.35 -13.16 -4.16
C PHE A 174 -2.04 -12.10 -3.08
N PHE A 175 -1.96 -10.82 -3.44
CA PHE A 175 -1.75 -9.72 -2.47
C PHE A 175 -2.85 -9.69 -1.41
N GLU A 176 -4.11 -9.89 -1.82
CA GLU A 176 -5.24 -9.92 -0.89
C GLU A 176 -5.20 -11.14 0.02
N ARG A 177 -4.84 -12.32 -0.51
CA ARG A 177 -4.64 -13.54 0.29
C ARG A 177 -3.62 -13.32 1.40
N GLU A 178 -2.42 -12.84 1.05
CA GLU A 178 -1.35 -12.57 2.02
C GLU A 178 -1.80 -11.54 3.08
N ARG A 179 -2.51 -10.49 2.67
CA ARG A 179 -3.06 -9.48 3.59
C ARG A 179 -4.04 -10.10 4.59
N LEU A 180 -4.92 -10.98 4.12
CA LEU A 180 -5.90 -11.66 4.96
C LEU A 180 -5.24 -12.69 5.89
N GLU A 181 -4.25 -13.43 5.40
CA GLU A 181 -3.48 -14.39 6.21
C GLU A 181 -2.74 -13.68 7.36
N GLU A 182 -2.10 -12.53 7.09
CA GLU A 182 -1.48 -11.71 8.13
C GLU A 182 -2.50 -11.22 9.17
N GLN A 183 -3.70 -10.83 8.73
CA GLN A 183 -4.78 -10.41 9.63
C GLN A 183 -5.27 -11.55 10.52
N VAL A 184 -5.44 -12.74 9.96
CA VAL A 184 -5.81 -13.94 10.72
C VAL A 184 -4.72 -14.29 11.74
N LEU A 185 -3.45 -14.29 11.33
CA LEU A 185 -2.34 -14.56 12.24
C LEU A 185 -2.27 -13.53 13.37
N HIS A 186 -2.50 -12.25 13.07
CA HIS A 186 -2.58 -11.21 14.07
C HIS A 186 -3.75 -11.42 15.04
N SER A 187 -4.95 -11.73 14.52
CA SER A 187 -6.13 -12.03 15.32
C SER A 187 -5.92 -13.25 16.23
N GLN A 188 -5.27 -14.31 15.75
CA GLN A 188 -4.97 -15.50 16.54
C GLN A 188 -3.98 -15.19 17.67
N LYS A 189 -2.95 -14.38 17.41
CA LYS A 189 -2.04 -13.90 18.45
C LYS A 189 -2.80 -13.12 19.52
N MET A 190 -3.73 -12.26 19.12
CA MET A 190 -4.57 -11.51 20.06
C MET A 190 -5.55 -12.40 20.82
N GLU A 191 -6.17 -13.41 20.18
CA GLU A 191 -7.02 -14.39 20.86
C GLU A 191 -6.23 -15.20 21.89
N ALA A 192 -5.02 -15.63 21.54
CA ALA A 192 -4.14 -16.34 22.47
C ALA A 192 -3.82 -15.48 23.70
N ILE A 193 -3.54 -14.18 23.51
CA ILE A 193 -3.37 -13.24 24.63
C ILE A 193 -4.69 -13.10 25.42
N GLY A 194 -5.85 -13.01 24.75
CA GLY A 194 -7.17 -12.97 25.41
C GLY A 194 -7.56 -14.24 26.17
N ARG A 195 -7.07 -15.42 25.78
CA ARG A 195 -7.24 -16.66 26.54
C ARG A 195 -6.35 -16.71 27.78
N LEU A 196 -5.14 -16.14 27.71
CA LEU A 196 -4.29 -15.94 28.89
C LEU A 196 -5.00 -15.06 29.95
N ASP A 197 -5.85 -14.12 29.51
CA ASP A 197 -6.47 -13.09 30.34
C ASP A 197 -7.61 -13.56 31.26
N GLY A 198 -8.23 -14.73 31.03
CA GLY A 198 -9.36 -15.20 31.85
C GLY A 198 -8.91 -16.13 32.98
N GLY A 199 -8.35 -17.28 32.62
CA GLY A 199 -8.00 -18.34 33.56
C GLY A 199 -6.64 -18.13 34.22
N ILE A 200 -5.60 -17.88 33.43
CA ILE A 200 -4.22 -17.82 33.95
C ILE A 200 -4.01 -16.58 34.83
N ALA A 201 -4.52 -15.42 34.42
CA ALA A 201 -4.44 -14.21 35.24
C ALA A 201 -5.20 -14.34 36.56
N HIS A 202 -6.34 -15.02 36.57
CA HIS A 202 -7.07 -15.34 37.80
C HIS A 202 -6.23 -16.22 38.72
N ASP A 203 -5.62 -17.28 38.19
CA ASP A 203 -4.78 -18.20 38.98
C ASP A 203 -3.52 -17.53 39.53
N PHE A 204 -2.87 -16.65 38.76
CA PHE A 204 -1.76 -15.84 39.27
C PHE A 204 -2.21 -14.90 40.39
N ASN A 205 -3.36 -14.25 40.25
CA ASN A 205 -3.90 -13.40 41.32
C ASN A 205 -4.22 -14.23 42.57
N ASN A 206 -4.66 -15.47 42.43
CA ASN A 206 -4.91 -16.37 43.58
C ASN A 206 -3.60 -16.74 44.30
N LEU A 207 -2.55 -17.07 43.55
CA LEU A 207 -1.22 -17.34 44.11
C LEU A 207 -0.64 -16.10 44.78
N LEU A 208 -0.70 -14.94 44.12
CA LEU A 208 -0.22 -13.66 44.67
C LEU A 208 -1.00 -13.27 45.92
N THR A 209 -2.32 -13.46 45.95
CA THR A 209 -3.15 -13.20 47.14
C THR A 209 -2.69 -14.06 48.31
N SER A 210 -2.38 -15.34 48.07
CA SER A 210 -1.88 -16.25 49.10
C SER A 210 -0.49 -15.84 49.60
N ILE A 211 0.43 -15.52 48.68
CA ILE A 211 1.80 -15.08 49.02
C ILE A 211 1.79 -13.78 49.83
N VAL A 212 1.03 -12.78 49.38
CA VAL A 212 0.88 -11.50 50.07
C VAL A 212 0.19 -11.71 51.42
N GLY A 213 -0.84 -12.57 51.49
CA GLY A 213 -1.53 -12.90 52.72
C GLY A 213 -0.62 -13.53 53.78
N TYR A 214 0.20 -14.52 53.41
CA TYR A 214 1.19 -15.09 54.33
C TYR A 214 2.26 -14.09 54.74
N ALA A 215 2.74 -13.25 53.83
CA ALA A 215 3.69 -12.19 54.14
C ALA A 215 3.12 -11.17 55.15
N HIS A 216 1.83 -10.85 55.06
CA HIS A 216 1.13 -10.00 56.01
C HIS A 216 0.96 -10.67 57.39
N LEU A 217 0.68 -11.97 57.43
CA LEU A 217 0.62 -12.71 58.70
C LEU A 217 1.99 -12.82 59.38
N ILE A 218 3.06 -12.98 58.60
CA ILE A 218 4.44 -12.98 59.11
C ILE A 218 4.78 -11.61 59.68
N GLU A 219 4.49 -10.53 58.94
CA GLU A 219 4.71 -9.15 59.39
C GLU A 219 4.02 -8.88 60.73
N LYS A 220 2.73 -9.25 60.87
CA LYS A 220 1.96 -9.04 62.10
C LYS A 220 2.46 -9.81 63.33
N ARG A 221 3.26 -10.86 63.14
CA ARG A 221 3.78 -11.73 64.22
C ARG A 221 5.23 -11.42 64.57
N LEU A 222 5.92 -10.61 63.78
CA LEU A 222 7.30 -10.23 64.03
C LEU A 222 7.37 -9.01 64.97
N PRO A 223 8.35 -8.97 65.89
CA PRO A 223 8.70 -7.75 66.62
C PRO A 223 9.10 -6.61 65.66
N GLU A 224 8.82 -5.36 66.04
CA GLU A 224 9.09 -4.16 65.20
C GLU A 224 10.58 -3.94 64.89
N ASP A 225 11.45 -4.50 65.71
CA ASP A 225 12.90 -4.48 65.61
C ASP A 225 13.47 -5.70 64.87
N SER A 226 12.59 -6.60 64.37
CA SER A 226 13.03 -7.79 63.66
C SER A 226 13.63 -7.44 62.28
N PRO A 227 14.85 -7.92 61.96
CA PRO A 227 15.44 -7.73 60.63
C PRO A 227 14.61 -8.39 59.51
N LEU A 228 13.73 -9.35 59.84
CA LEU A 228 12.86 -10.02 58.88
C LEU A 228 11.61 -9.20 58.50
N GLN A 229 11.29 -8.15 59.26
CA GLN A 229 10.12 -7.31 58.99
C GLN A 229 10.26 -6.61 57.62
N ARG A 230 11.48 -6.20 57.26
CA ARG A 230 11.80 -5.63 55.94
C ARG A 230 11.58 -6.62 54.80
N ASN A 231 11.85 -7.90 55.02
CA ASN A 231 11.65 -8.95 54.00
C ASN A 231 10.15 -9.19 53.76
N ALA A 232 9.35 -9.28 54.83
CA ALA A 232 7.90 -9.44 54.73
C ALA A 232 7.25 -8.27 53.97
N LEU A 233 7.65 -7.03 54.28
CA LEU A 233 7.17 -5.84 53.58
C LEU A 233 7.55 -5.83 52.09
N GLN A 234 8.76 -6.28 51.76
CA GLN A 234 9.24 -6.34 50.37
C GLN A 234 8.49 -7.40 49.55
N ILE A 235 8.15 -8.55 50.16
CA ILE A 235 7.33 -9.59 49.52
C ILE A 235 5.93 -9.03 49.20
N GLN A 236 5.30 -8.35 50.18
CA GLN A 236 3.99 -7.71 49.96
C GLN A 236 4.05 -6.68 48.82
N LYS A 237 5.03 -5.78 48.85
CA LYS A 237 5.22 -4.73 47.83
C LYS A 237 5.43 -5.33 46.43
N THR A 238 6.22 -6.39 46.34
CA THR A 238 6.51 -7.06 45.06
C THR A 238 5.28 -7.81 44.54
N GLY A 239 4.54 -8.49 45.43
CA GLY A 239 3.31 -9.18 45.08
C GLY A 239 2.22 -8.24 44.57
N HIS A 240 2.02 -7.09 45.22
CA HIS A 240 1.08 -6.08 44.73
C HIS A 240 1.49 -5.49 43.38
N ARG A 241 2.79 -5.27 43.17
CA ARG A 241 3.30 -4.78 41.88
C ARG A 241 3.12 -5.79 40.75
N ALA A 242 3.33 -7.08 41.03
CA ALA A 242 3.05 -8.16 40.08
C ALA A 242 1.55 -8.23 39.72
N ALA A 243 0.67 -8.12 40.71
CA ALA A 243 -0.78 -8.09 40.47
C ALA A 243 -1.20 -6.91 39.59
N ALA A 244 -0.64 -5.71 39.84
CA ALA A 244 -0.90 -4.53 39.01
C ALA A 244 -0.43 -4.71 37.56
N MET A 245 0.72 -5.35 37.34
CA MET A 245 1.26 -5.63 36.01
C MET A 245 0.37 -6.61 35.23
N ILE A 246 -0.15 -7.63 35.91
CA ILE A 246 -1.13 -8.56 35.31
C ILE A 246 -2.39 -7.80 34.90
N GLN A 247 -2.93 -6.92 35.75
CA GLN A 247 -4.12 -6.12 35.42
C GLN A 247 -3.91 -5.19 34.21
N GLN A 248 -2.70 -4.65 34.01
CA GLN A 248 -2.37 -3.85 32.83
C GLN A 248 -2.31 -4.70 31.55
N LEU A 249 -1.78 -5.93 31.62
CA LEU A 249 -1.80 -6.89 30.51
C LEU A 249 -3.24 -7.25 30.13
N LEU A 250 -4.09 -7.50 31.13
CA LEU A 250 -5.53 -7.76 30.94
C LEU A 250 -6.26 -6.60 30.25
N ALA A 251 -5.96 -5.38 30.67
CA ALA A 251 -6.56 -4.18 30.09
C ALA A 251 -6.14 -3.96 28.63
N PHE A 252 -4.95 -4.42 28.26
CA PHE A 252 -4.43 -4.33 26.89
C PHE A 252 -5.13 -5.32 25.95
N SER A 253 -5.30 -6.59 26.34
CA SER A 253 -5.91 -7.57 25.44
C SER A 253 -7.43 -7.41 25.28
N ARG A 254 -8.13 -6.87 26.29
CA ARG A 254 -9.59 -6.63 26.22
C ARG A 254 -10.03 -5.48 25.29
N ARG A 255 -9.12 -4.60 24.83
CA ARG A 255 -9.50 -3.33 24.18
C ARG A 255 -9.72 -3.36 22.66
N GLN A 256 -9.70 -4.50 21.97
CA GLN A 256 -9.87 -4.53 20.49
C GLN A 256 -11.01 -5.41 19.94
N VAL A 257 -12.19 -5.36 20.55
CA VAL A 257 -13.45 -5.60 19.80
C VAL A 257 -14.09 -4.29 19.30
N LEU A 258 -13.43 -3.14 19.50
CA LEU A 258 -13.91 -1.85 19.01
C LEU A 258 -13.03 -1.35 17.86
N LYS A 259 -13.67 -1.23 16.70
CA LYS A 259 -13.23 -0.60 15.43
C LYS A 259 -11.93 0.19 15.49
N ALA A 260 -11.01 -0.18 14.60
CA ALA A 260 -9.91 0.68 14.19
C ALA A 260 -10.47 1.93 13.51
N ASP A 261 -10.68 3.00 14.26
CA ASP A 261 -10.68 4.36 13.71
C ASP A 261 -9.26 4.91 13.80
N ILE A 262 -8.77 5.36 12.66
CA ILE A 262 -7.43 5.86 12.40
C ILE A 262 -7.07 6.95 13.42
N LEU A 263 -6.15 6.64 14.34
CA LEU A 263 -5.61 7.60 15.28
C LEU A 263 -4.38 8.26 14.64
N LEU A 264 -4.60 9.40 13.97
CA LEU A 264 -3.54 10.33 13.59
C LEU A 264 -2.90 10.87 14.87
N VAL A 265 -1.70 10.38 15.21
CA VAL A 265 -0.86 10.98 16.25
C VAL A 265 -0.25 12.26 15.66
N ASN A 266 -1.00 13.36 15.72
CA ASN A 266 -0.43 14.69 15.52
C ASN A 266 0.20 15.17 16.82
N GLU A 267 1.53 15.33 16.75
CA GLU A 267 2.37 16.31 17.45
C GLU A 267 2.01 16.68 18.90
N VAL A 268 2.77 16.11 19.84
CA VAL A 268 3.10 16.81 21.09
C VAL A 268 4.59 16.63 21.36
N PHE A 269 5.40 17.59 20.91
CA PHE A 269 6.64 18.01 21.57
C PHE A 269 6.88 19.50 21.32
N THR A 270 6.15 20.35 22.04
CA THR A 270 6.67 21.66 22.45
C THR A 270 7.58 21.46 23.66
N PHE A 271 8.86 21.82 23.57
CA PHE A 271 9.55 22.64 24.59
C PHE A 271 10.95 23.04 24.12
N GLY A 272 11.25 24.34 24.22
CA GLY A 272 12.61 24.87 24.39
C GLY A 272 13.17 25.71 23.24
N GLN A 273 12.84 27.01 23.21
CA GLN A 273 13.69 28.02 22.57
C GLN A 273 15.04 28.09 23.31
N PRO A 274 16.15 28.26 22.58
CA PRO A 274 17.11 29.26 23.00
C PRO A 274 17.50 30.19 21.85
N SER A 275 17.26 31.48 22.11
CA SER A 275 18.20 32.58 21.96
C SER A 275 19.22 32.53 20.82
N ARG A 276 19.03 33.42 19.84
CA ARG A 276 20.08 33.86 18.91
C ARG A 276 21.30 34.39 19.68
N THR A 277 22.47 33.78 19.44
CA THR A 277 23.75 34.48 19.39
C THR A 277 24.66 33.83 18.35
N SER A 278 25.21 34.68 17.49
CA SER A 278 26.15 34.41 16.40
C SER A 278 27.46 33.78 16.89
N SER A 279 28.01 32.82 16.14
CA SER A 279 29.38 32.91 15.56
C SER A 279 29.90 31.53 15.11
N SER A 280 30.45 31.50 13.89
CA SER A 280 31.65 30.76 13.50
C SER A 280 31.71 29.23 13.68
N GLY A 281 31.83 28.54 12.54
CA GLY A 281 32.76 27.41 12.44
C GLY A 281 32.18 26.06 12.07
N GLN A 282 32.36 25.71 10.79
CA GLN A 282 32.74 24.39 10.29
C GLN A 282 31.73 23.20 10.29
N HIS A 283 31.62 22.67 9.08
CA HIS A 283 31.31 21.29 8.67
C HIS A 283 29.93 20.73 8.99
N GLN A 284 29.04 20.85 8.00
CA GLN A 284 27.87 19.98 7.88
C GLN A 284 27.85 19.30 6.51
N GLY A 285 28.05 17.98 6.52
CA GLY A 285 27.85 17.09 5.39
C GLY A 285 26.39 17.16 4.94
N ARG A 286 26.19 17.52 3.68
CA ARG A 286 24.90 17.72 3.06
C ARG A 286 24.50 16.42 2.36
N VAL A 287 23.61 15.63 2.97
CA VAL A 287 22.87 14.59 2.27
C VAL A 287 21.84 15.31 1.39
N GLN A 288 22.08 15.25 0.09
CA GLN A 288 21.21 15.83 -0.93
C GLN A 288 19.97 14.95 -1.08
N LEU A 289 18.86 15.32 -0.43
CA LEU A 289 17.54 14.79 -0.79
C LEU A 289 17.17 15.35 -2.17
N GLY A 290 17.25 14.51 -3.19
CA GLY A 290 16.81 14.82 -4.54
C GLY A 290 15.31 15.06 -4.55
N ARG A 291 14.90 16.31 -4.77
CA ARG A 291 13.51 16.65 -5.09
C ARG A 291 13.21 16.17 -6.52
N PRO A 292 12.11 15.45 -6.79
CA PRO A 292 11.62 15.32 -8.15
C PRO A 292 10.98 16.65 -8.55
N PHE A 293 11.55 17.30 -9.57
CA PHE A 293 11.01 18.52 -10.14
C PHE A 293 9.87 18.22 -11.11
N GLY A 294 8.76 18.93 -10.93
CA GLY A 294 7.67 19.01 -11.90
C GLY A 294 7.81 20.20 -12.84
N SER A 295 7.21 20.01 -14.02
CA SER A 295 6.72 21.01 -14.98
C SER A 295 7.70 21.68 -15.96
N HIS A 296 7.69 21.18 -17.20
CA HIS A 296 7.54 22.01 -18.39
C HIS A 296 6.72 21.26 -19.44
N PHE A 297 5.40 21.15 -19.21
CA PHE A 297 4.46 20.80 -20.25
C PHE A 297 4.06 22.11 -20.95
N ARG A 298 4.63 22.36 -22.14
CA ARG A 298 4.18 23.48 -22.99
C ARG A 298 2.80 23.12 -23.53
N ARG A 299 1.80 23.94 -23.20
CA ARG A 299 0.52 23.96 -23.94
C ARG A 299 0.83 24.21 -25.41
N SER A 300 0.49 23.26 -26.26
CA SER A 300 0.32 23.49 -27.70
C SER A 300 -1.06 24.10 -27.92
N ASP A 301 -1.09 25.38 -28.29
CA ASP A 301 -2.29 26.02 -28.81
C ASP A 301 -2.64 25.44 -30.19
N PRO A 302 -3.93 25.25 -30.52
CA PRO A 302 -4.35 24.87 -31.86
C PRO A 302 -4.33 26.10 -32.80
N VAL A 303 -3.57 25.97 -33.89
CA VAL A 303 -3.59 26.89 -35.04
C VAL A 303 -4.86 26.63 -35.86
N GLY A 304 -5.64 27.67 -36.13
CA GLY A 304 -6.74 27.58 -37.11
C GLY A 304 -7.79 28.70 -37.03
N ALA A 305 -7.38 29.97 -37.12
CA ALA A 305 -8.30 31.06 -37.40
C ALA A 305 -8.50 31.18 -38.93
N GLY A 306 -9.69 30.79 -39.40
CA GLY A 306 -10.20 31.12 -40.72
C GLY A 306 -11.32 32.16 -40.57
N HIS A 307 -11.11 33.33 -41.15
CA HIS A 307 -12.06 34.42 -41.27
C HIS A 307 -13.40 34.00 -41.89
N HIS A 308 -14.52 34.47 -41.34
CA HIS A 308 -15.61 35.06 -42.13
C HIS A 308 -16.53 35.90 -41.23
N GLU A 309 -16.66 37.18 -41.59
CA GLU A 309 -17.62 38.16 -41.06
C GLU A 309 -19.05 37.93 -41.55
N LEU A 310 -19.97 38.71 -40.96
CA LEU A 310 -21.38 39.02 -41.29
C LEU A 310 -22.39 38.15 -40.53
N GLY A 311 -23.37 38.69 -39.80
CA GLY A 311 -23.75 40.06 -39.52
C GLY A 311 -25.04 40.08 -38.68
N GLY A 312 -25.28 41.19 -37.98
CA GLY A 312 -26.63 41.71 -37.76
C GLY A 312 -27.52 41.09 -36.66
N GLN A 313 -27.85 41.97 -35.70
CA GLN A 313 -29.20 42.26 -35.18
C GLN A 313 -29.47 41.99 -33.69
N ARG A 314 -29.46 43.11 -32.97
CA ARG A 314 -30.35 43.55 -31.87
C ARG A 314 -31.55 42.63 -31.56
N ALA A 315 -31.84 42.41 -30.28
CA ALA A 315 -32.83 43.20 -29.51
C ALA A 315 -33.42 42.45 -28.28
N ARG A 316 -33.56 43.22 -27.17
CA ARG A 316 -34.57 43.17 -26.07
C ARG A 316 -34.48 42.01 -25.06
N ARG A 317 -34.28 42.24 -23.75
CA ARG A 317 -35.06 42.92 -22.67
C ARG A 317 -36.32 42.18 -22.20
N HIS A 318 -36.46 42.17 -20.85
CA HIS A 318 -37.58 41.76 -19.97
C HIS A 318 -37.70 40.26 -19.64
N ALA A 319 -38.06 39.80 -18.45
CA ALA A 319 -38.39 40.34 -17.11
C ALA A 319 -38.27 39.15 -16.11
N PHE A 320 -37.78 39.29 -14.87
CA PHE A 320 -38.49 39.66 -13.62
C PHE A 320 -39.77 38.87 -13.27
N GLY A 321 -39.77 38.30 -12.04
CA GLY A 321 -40.89 37.71 -11.28
C GLY A 321 -40.39 36.45 -10.53
N GLY A 322 -40.11 36.43 -9.22
CA GLY A 322 -41.00 36.73 -8.08
C GLY A 322 -41.98 35.56 -7.90
N GLY A 323 -42.17 34.85 -6.79
CA GLY A 323 -41.84 34.93 -5.37
C GLY A 323 -42.77 33.94 -4.63
N ALA A 324 -42.58 33.76 -3.31
CA ALA A 324 -43.33 32.94 -2.31
C ALA A 324 -42.60 31.63 -1.93
N SER A 325 -42.12 31.36 -0.71
CA SER A 325 -42.47 31.75 0.66
C SER A 325 -43.90 31.44 1.09
N LEU A 326 -44.09 30.35 1.86
CA LEU A 326 -44.58 30.37 3.25
C LEU A 326 -44.96 28.97 3.81
N ARG A 327 -44.49 28.72 5.04
CA ARG A 327 -45.07 27.99 6.20
C ARG A 327 -45.34 26.47 6.09
N ASN A 328 -44.73 25.63 6.94
CA ASN A 328 -44.93 25.40 8.40
C ASN A 328 -46.35 24.97 8.81
N LEU A 329 -46.43 23.77 9.42
CA LEU A 329 -47.14 23.36 10.65
C LEU A 329 -47.51 21.85 10.54
N GLN A 330 -46.83 20.99 11.31
CA GLN A 330 -47.25 20.46 12.62
C GLN A 330 -48.29 19.32 12.58
N GLY A 331 -47.93 18.21 13.21
CA GLY A 331 -48.83 17.43 14.07
C GLY A 331 -49.32 16.11 13.52
N GLY A 332 -49.12 15.02 14.27
CA GLY A 332 -49.89 13.80 14.09
C GLY A 332 -49.22 12.53 14.58
N ASP A 333 -49.30 12.28 15.88
CA ASP A 333 -49.10 10.99 16.55
C ASP A 333 -49.87 9.83 15.87
N GLY A 334 -49.32 8.62 15.98
CA GLY A 334 -50.01 7.38 15.62
C GLY A 334 -49.25 6.12 16.05
N ARG A 335 -49.45 5.70 17.31
CA ARG A 335 -49.03 4.42 17.88
C ARG A 335 -49.79 3.23 17.27
N THR A 336 -49.25 2.03 17.55
CA THR A 336 -49.85 0.68 17.61
C THR A 336 -49.91 -0.07 16.27
N ALA A 337 -49.82 -1.39 16.17
CA ALA A 337 -49.28 -2.51 16.96
C ALA A 337 -49.51 -3.76 16.08
N ASP A 338 -48.69 -4.80 16.26
CA ASP A 338 -48.93 -6.23 15.99
C ASP A 338 -49.54 -6.70 14.66
N ALA A 339 -48.73 -7.48 13.92
CA ALA A 339 -48.99 -8.88 13.60
C ALA A 339 -47.69 -9.57 13.17
#